data_AF-A0A8J4WVV7-F1
#
_entry.id   AF-A0A8J4WVV7-F1
#
_cell.length_a   1.000
_cell.length_b   1.000
_cell.length_c   1.000
_cell.angle_alpha   90.00
_cell.angle_beta   90.00
_cell.angle_gamma   90.00
#
_symmetry.space_group_name_H-M   'P 1'
#
loop_
_entity.id
_entity.type
_entity.pdbx_description
1 polymer ?
#
loop_
_entity_poly.entity_id
_entity_poly.type
_entity_poly.pdbx_seq_one_letter_code
_entity_poly.pdbx_strand_id
1 'polypeptide(L)'
;MKGPPSQSNHVLHRLPQEPNEKRNPSIKTNLGHFDSLIARHYPAVYNFASRLTDDPREAVLLTYRAFNSIRKQVWLPRDEIAVVRILLKAVVRAGVTTA
;
A
#
# COMPACT_ATOMS: atom_id res chain seq x y z
N MET A 1 -2.92 -26.36 64.90
CA MET A 1 -2.98 -27.29 63.75
C MET A 1 -3.96 -26.72 62.72
N LYS A 2 -3.46 -26.27 61.56
CA LYS A 2 -4.25 -25.77 60.42
C LYS A 2 -3.74 -26.47 59.15
N GLY A 3 -4.67 -26.94 58.32
CA GLY A 3 -4.44 -27.75 57.11
C GLY A 3 -3.77 -27.02 55.93
N PRO A 4 -3.62 -27.69 54.76
CA PRO A 4 -2.47 -27.53 53.88
C PRO A 4 -2.73 -26.59 52.68
N PRO A 5 -1.68 -26.05 52.04
CA PRO A 5 -1.71 -25.72 50.61
C PRO A 5 -0.94 -26.81 49.84
N SER A 6 -1.63 -27.61 49.03
CA SER A 6 -1.90 -27.36 47.60
C SER A 6 -0.62 -27.32 46.76
N GLN A 7 -0.35 -28.45 46.11
CA GLN A 7 0.63 -28.63 45.03
C GLN A 7 0.43 -27.60 43.92
N SER A 8 1.52 -27.01 43.43
CA SER A 8 1.63 -26.63 42.03
C SER A 8 3.09 -26.75 41.59
N ASN A 9 3.30 -27.61 40.60
CA ASN A 9 4.59 -28.03 40.09
C ASN A 9 5.31 -26.87 39.39
N HIS A 10 6.58 -26.66 39.73
CA HIS A 10 7.51 -25.86 38.93
C HIS A 10 7.88 -26.64 37.67
N VAL A 11 7.24 -26.30 36.55
CA VAL A 11 7.72 -26.67 35.22
C VAL A 11 8.56 -25.51 34.68
N LEU A 12 9.77 -25.91 34.27
CA LEU A 12 10.89 -25.14 33.77
C LEU A 12 10.55 -24.09 32.70
N HIS A 13 11.11 -22.90 32.91
CA HIS A 13 11.56 -21.91 31.92
C HIS A 13 11.11 -22.09 30.46
N ARG A 14 10.14 -21.27 30.05
CA ARG A 14 10.07 -20.75 28.68
C ARG A 14 9.71 -19.28 28.72
N LEU A 15 10.74 -18.44 28.75
CA LEU A 15 10.63 -17.03 28.37
C LEU A 15 10.19 -16.98 26.91
N PRO A 16 9.11 -16.28 26.54
CA PRO A 16 9.02 -15.70 25.22
C PRO A 16 10.02 -14.55 25.20
N GLN A 17 11.24 -14.82 24.71
CA GLN A 17 12.14 -13.76 24.30
C GLN A 17 11.43 -12.96 23.22
N GLU A 18 11.18 -11.70 23.54
CA GLU A 18 10.72 -10.70 22.59
C GLU A 18 11.67 -10.64 21.39
N PRO A 19 11.18 -10.71 20.14
CA PRO A 19 11.96 -10.26 19.01
C PRO A 19 11.97 -8.74 19.06
N ASN A 20 12.98 -8.19 19.70
CA ASN A 20 13.37 -6.79 19.62
C ASN A 20 13.92 -6.52 18.21
N GLU A 21 13.03 -6.52 17.21
CA GLU A 21 13.33 -5.94 15.91
C GLU A 21 12.58 -4.62 15.80
N LYS A 22 13.24 -3.53 16.21
CA LYS A 22 12.98 -2.19 15.66
C LYS A 22 13.32 -2.17 14.17
N ARG A 23 12.63 -2.99 13.38
CA ARG A 23 12.69 -2.95 11.92
C ARG A 23 11.61 -1.98 11.48
N ASN A 24 12.00 -0.73 11.24
CA ASN A 24 11.19 0.38 10.71
C ASN A 24 9.81 -0.07 10.17
N PRO A 25 8.75 -0.09 11.02
CA PRO A 25 7.43 -0.53 10.59
C PRO A 25 6.88 0.36 9.47
N SER A 26 7.35 1.61 9.40
CA SER A 26 6.91 2.58 8.39
C SER A 26 7.18 2.12 6.94
N ILE A 27 8.31 1.46 6.65
CA ILE A 27 8.64 1.09 5.26
C ILE A 27 7.71 -0.03 4.77
N LYS A 28 7.43 -1.02 5.62
CA LYS A 28 6.56 -2.15 5.28
C LYS A 28 5.10 -1.73 5.20
N THR A 29 4.65 -0.84 6.09
CA THR A 29 3.29 -0.29 6.06
C THR A 29 3.03 0.57 4.82
N ASN A 30 4.00 1.39 4.38
CA ASN A 30 3.86 2.23 3.20
C ASN A 30 3.80 1.43 1.89
N LEU A 31 4.58 0.34 1.76
CA LEU A 31 4.51 -0.54 0.59
C LEU A 31 3.14 -1.23 0.50
N GLY A 32 2.64 -1.78 1.62
CA GLY A 32 1.31 -2.39 1.65
C GLY A 32 0.17 -1.41 1.38
N HIS A 33 0.33 -0.15 1.80
CA HIS A 33 -0.65 0.90 1.49
C HIS A 33 -0.69 1.22 0.00
N PHE A 34 0.47 1.31 -0.65
CA PHE A 34 0.56 1.56 -2.09
C PHE A 34 -0.01 0.41 -2.93
N ASP A 35 0.31 -0.84 -2.57
CA ASP A 35 -0.23 -2.01 -3.28
C ASP A 35 -1.76 -2.10 -3.13
N SER A 36 -2.30 -1.77 -1.94
CA SER A 36 -3.75 -1.69 -1.74
C SER A 36 -4.39 -0.58 -2.59
N LEU A 37 -3.70 0.55 -2.74
CA LEU A 37 -4.15 1.67 -3.54
C LEU A 37 -4.20 1.32 -5.04
N ILE A 38 -3.19 0.61 -5.54
CA ILE A 38 -3.19 0.05 -6.90
C ILE A 38 -4.38 -0.91 -7.04
N ALA A 39 -4.52 -1.88 -6.15
CA ALA A 39 -5.59 -2.88 -6.24
C ALA A 39 -6.99 -2.26 -6.28
N ARG A 40 -7.22 -1.16 -5.54
CA ARG A 40 -8.50 -0.44 -5.49
C ARG A 40 -8.77 0.41 -6.72
N HIS A 41 -7.77 1.14 -7.22
CA HIS A 41 -8.00 2.17 -8.23
C HIS A 41 -7.55 1.81 -9.64
N TYR A 42 -6.78 0.73 -9.81
CA TYR A 42 -6.29 0.31 -11.13
C TYR A 42 -7.41 0.18 -12.18
N PRO A 43 -8.56 -0.47 -11.90
CA PRO A 43 -9.62 -0.59 -12.91
C PRO A 43 -10.17 0.76 -13.38
N ALA A 44 -10.34 1.72 -12.47
CA ALA A 44 -10.87 3.05 -12.79
C ALA A 44 -9.86 3.89 -13.58
N VAL A 45 -8.59 3.87 -13.18
CA VAL A 45 -7.51 4.59 -13.87
C VAL A 45 -7.27 4.00 -15.26
N TYR A 46 -7.27 2.67 -15.37
CA TYR A 46 -7.13 1.96 -16.64
C TYR A 46 -8.28 2.25 -17.60
N ASN A 47 -9.54 2.19 -17.13
CA ASN A 47 -10.71 2.53 -17.95
C ASN A 47 -10.67 3.98 -18.45
N PHE A 48 -10.14 4.90 -17.63
CA PHE A 48 -9.93 6.28 -18.08
C PHE A 48 -8.82 6.37 -19.14
N ALA A 49 -7.70 5.70 -18.93
CA ALA A 49 -6.60 5.63 -19.90
C ALA A 49 -7.03 5.00 -21.23
N SER A 50 -7.83 3.92 -21.21
CA SER A 50 -8.35 3.27 -22.41
C SER A 50 -9.35 4.10 -23.21
N ARG A 51 -9.86 5.19 -22.63
CA ARG A 51 -10.68 6.18 -23.36
C ARG A 51 -9.84 7.30 -23.98
N LEU A 52 -8.60 7.43 -23.54
CA LEU A 52 -7.63 8.42 -24.05
C LEU A 52 -6.76 7.85 -25.18
N THR A 53 -6.67 6.53 -25.29
CA THR A 53 -5.89 5.86 -26.34
C THR A 53 -6.61 4.60 -26.81
N ASP A 54 -6.54 4.35 -28.11
CA ASP A 54 -7.10 3.14 -28.74
C ASP A 54 -6.16 1.92 -28.63
N ASP A 55 -4.88 2.13 -28.25
CA ASP A 55 -3.92 1.05 -28.03
C ASP A 55 -3.97 0.58 -26.57
N PRO A 56 -4.37 -0.68 -26.30
CA PRO A 56 -4.38 -1.22 -24.93
C PRO A 56 -2.99 -1.23 -24.29
N ARG A 57 -1.90 -1.31 -25.07
CA ARG A 57 -0.53 -1.25 -24.54
C ARG A 57 -0.20 0.13 -23.99
N GLU A 58 -0.60 1.19 -24.70
CA GLU A 58 -0.43 2.56 -24.22
C GLU A 58 -1.34 2.86 -23.03
N ALA A 59 -2.55 2.29 -22.98
CA ALA A 59 -3.43 2.43 -21.81
C ALA A 59 -2.78 1.85 -20.53
N VAL A 60 -2.13 0.69 -20.64
CA VAL A 60 -1.36 0.09 -19.53
C VAL A 60 -0.17 0.96 -19.14
N LEU A 61 0.59 1.46 -20.12
CA LEU A 61 1.75 2.32 -19.87
C LEU A 61 1.36 3.65 -19.20
N LEU A 62 0.29 4.30 -19.64
CA LEU A 62 -0.26 5.52 -19.05
C LEU A 62 -0.67 5.28 -17.59
N THR A 63 -1.38 4.17 -17.34
CA THR A 63 -1.79 3.76 -16.00
C THR A 63 -0.58 3.52 -15.10
N TYR A 64 0.42 2.77 -15.59
CA TYR A 64 1.67 2.53 -14.88
C TYR A 64 2.40 3.83 -14.55
N ARG A 65 2.55 4.74 -15.53
CA ARG A 65 3.21 6.04 -15.34
C ARG A 65 2.48 6.89 -14.31
N ALA A 66 1.13 6.88 -14.30
CA ALA A 66 0.34 7.60 -13.32
C ALA A 66 0.59 7.09 -11.89
N PHE A 67 0.51 5.78 -11.66
CA PHE A 67 0.82 5.20 -10.34
C PHE A 67 2.28 5.40 -9.93
N ASN A 68 3.22 5.32 -10.87
CA ASN A 68 4.63 5.54 -10.56
C ASN A 68 4.94 7.02 -10.25
N SER A 69 4.14 7.96 -10.76
CA SER A 69 4.26 9.38 -10.44
C SER A 69 3.91 9.68 -8.98
N ILE A 70 2.89 9.02 -8.43
CA ILE A 70 2.49 9.16 -7.02
C ILE A 70 3.39 8.34 -6.09
N ARG A 71 3.98 7.23 -6.56
CA ARG A 71 4.98 6.47 -5.81
C ARG A 71 6.22 7.31 -5.46
N LYS A 72 6.57 8.27 -6.33
CA LYS A 72 7.68 9.22 -6.10
C LYS A 72 7.28 10.39 -5.19
N GLN A 73 6.00 10.57 -4.88
CA GLN A 73 5.56 11.57 -3.91
C GLN A 73 5.72 10.99 -2.50
N VAL A 74 6.61 11.60 -1.72
CA VAL A 74 6.97 11.20 -0.35
C VAL A 74 5.76 11.22 0.62
N TRP A 75 4.67 11.88 0.21
CA TRP A 75 3.41 11.94 0.93
C TRP A 75 2.25 11.63 -0.03
N LEU A 76 1.71 10.41 0.04
CA LEU A 76 0.37 10.19 -0.47
C LEU A 76 -0.64 10.80 0.53
N PRO A 77 -1.59 11.63 0.06
CA PRO A 77 -2.70 12.05 0.90
C PRO A 77 -3.43 10.83 1.45
N ARG A 78 -3.80 10.85 2.74
CA ARG A 78 -4.75 9.87 3.30
C ARG A 78 -6.15 10.00 2.69
N ASP A 79 -6.41 11.13 2.04
CA ASP A 79 -7.66 11.40 1.33
C ASP A 79 -7.68 10.71 -0.04
N GLU A 80 -8.57 9.73 -0.18
CA GLU A 80 -8.78 8.94 -1.38
C GLU A 80 -9.20 9.82 -2.58
N ILE A 81 -9.98 10.88 -2.35
CA ILE A 81 -10.42 11.80 -3.41
C ILE A 81 -9.22 12.58 -3.96
N ALA A 82 -8.32 13.03 -3.08
CA ALA A 82 -7.10 13.71 -3.48
C ALA A 82 -6.20 12.79 -4.31
N VAL A 83 -6.06 11.51 -3.93
CA VAL A 83 -5.27 10.54 -4.70
C VAL A 83 -5.87 10.30 -6.09
N VAL A 84 -7.17 10.07 -6.19
CA VAL A 84 -7.86 9.88 -7.47
C VAL A 84 -7.67 11.11 -8.36
N ARG A 85 -7.78 12.32 -7.81
CA ARG A 85 -7.57 13.56 -8.56
C ARG A 85 -6.14 13.70 -9.07
N ILE A 86 -5.13 13.30 -8.28
CA ILE A 86 -3.72 13.30 -8.71
C ILE A 86 -3.51 12.27 -9.83
N LEU A 87 -4.09 11.07 -9.70
CA LEU A 87 -4.02 10.03 -10.71
C LEU A 87 -4.62 10.47 -12.04
N LEU A 88 -5.84 11.05 -12.04
CA LEU A 88 -6.46 11.57 -13.27
C LEU A 88 -5.59 12.67 -13.91
N LYS A 89 -5.08 13.62 -13.12
CA LYS A 89 -4.17 14.66 -13.63
C LYS A 89 -2.92 14.05 -14.26
N ALA A 90 -2.36 13.02 -13.64
CA ALA A 90 -1.19 12.32 -14.16
C ALA A 90 -1.49 11.61 -15.48
N VAL A 91 -2.65 10.94 -15.59
CA VAL A 91 -3.07 10.29 -16.85
C VAL A 91 -3.30 11.31 -17.96
N VAL A 92 -4.00 12.42 -17.69
CA VAL A 92 -4.20 13.49 -18.70
C VAL A 92 -2.87 14.08 -19.14
N ARG A 93 -1.97 14.41 -18.19
CA ARG A 93 -0.63 14.92 -18.53
C ARG A 93 0.15 13.93 -19.39
N ALA A 94 0.13 12.65 -19.01
CA ALA A 94 0.84 11.61 -19.75
C ALA A 94 0.26 11.40 -21.16
N GLY A 95 -1.07 11.45 -21.30
CA GLY A 95 -1.78 11.32 -22.59
C GLY A 95 -1.59 12.51 -23.53
N VAL A 96 -1.52 13.73 -23.00
CA VAL A 96 -1.26 14.95 -23.80
C VAL A 96 0.18 15.01 -24.30
N THR A 97 1.12 14.32 -23.64
CA THR A 97 2.53 14.28 -24.08
C THR A 97 2.77 13.20 -25.15
N THR A 98 1.81 12.30 -25.38
CA THR A 98 1.89 11.19 -26.35
C THR A 98 1.12 11.44 -27.64
N ALA A 99 0.36 12.53 -27.74
CA ALA A 99 -0.26 13.02 -28.97
C ALA A 99 0.66 14.02 -29.68
#